data_AF-A0A2N1TN20-F1
#
_entry.id   AF-A0A2N1TN20-F1
#
_cell.length_a   1.000
_cell.length_b   1.000
_cell.length_c   1.000
_cell.angle_alpha   90.00
_cell.angle_beta   90.00
_cell.angle_gamma   90.00
#
_symmetry.space_group_name_H-M   'P 1'
#
loop_
_entity.id
_entity.type
_entity.pdbx_description
1 polymer ?
#
loop_
_entity_poly.entity_id
_entity_poly.type
_entity_poly.pdbx_seq_one_letter_code
_entity_poly.pdbx_strand_id
1 'polypeptide(L)'
;MNCQSIHTKLEQVVVIRFFTCWHRLIEIITGEFILTRYKKSNGGSVIILRSLLSAFILFIIVLFLLNSIDPGRTSDFSWVELRLQVVEKFSWFGVFFATIYAALYARFSSQWTYLANLYNQIKQAETRCEINSEKLAEWKAGFVEDAEVLHLMMKPIFSSVICEWLKDDKVRGKFDQFTPGGDNKLDYIAKMVNKVCDEEKEKSKRLCT
;
A
#
# COMPACT_ATOMS: atom_id res chain seq x y z
N MET A 1 7.79 32.20 34.07
CA MET A 1 7.39 31.46 32.86
C MET A 1 8.61 31.35 31.95
N ASN A 2 9.11 30.13 31.73
CA ASN A 2 10.40 29.88 31.06
C ASN A 2 10.26 30.03 29.54
N CYS A 3 10.89 31.05 28.96
CA CYS A 3 10.89 31.32 27.52
C CYS A 3 11.46 30.15 26.69
N GLN A 4 12.38 29.37 27.25
CA GLN A 4 12.91 28.14 26.64
C GLN A 4 11.86 27.06 26.38
N SER A 5 10.82 26.94 27.22
CA SER A 5 9.79 25.91 27.04
C SER A 5 8.85 26.20 25.85
N ILE A 6 8.75 27.45 25.41
CA ILE A 6 7.86 27.85 24.33
C ILE A 6 8.51 27.57 22.97
N HIS A 7 9.82 27.84 22.84
CA HIS A 7 10.57 27.57 21.60
C HIS A 7 10.57 26.09 21.23
N THR A 8 10.82 25.18 22.19
CA THR A 8 10.85 23.73 21.92
C THR A 8 9.49 23.19 21.46
N LYS A 9 8.39 23.71 22.02
CA LYS A 9 7.04 23.32 21.60
C LYS A 9 6.71 23.83 20.20
N LEU A 10 7.15 25.04 19.84
CA LEU A 10 6.92 25.60 18.51
C LEU A 10 7.66 24.79 17.43
N GLU A 11 8.93 24.45 17.68
CA GLU A 11 9.74 23.62 16.77
C GLU A 11 9.12 22.24 16.54
N GLN A 12 8.68 21.57 17.61
CA GLN A 12 8.01 20.28 17.49
C GLN A 12 6.74 20.36 16.64
N VAL A 13 5.91 21.40 16.81
CA VAL A 13 4.68 21.58 16.03
C VAL A 13 4.99 21.82 14.55
N VAL A 14 6.00 22.64 14.23
CA VAL A 14 6.41 22.91 12.84
C VAL A 14 6.92 21.63 12.18
N VAL A 15 7.76 20.87 12.87
CA VAL A 15 8.32 19.60 12.36
C VAL A 15 7.22 18.58 12.09
N ILE A 16 6.28 18.39 13.03
CA ILE A 16 5.15 17.45 12.85
C ILE A 16 4.28 17.86 11.65
N ARG A 17 3.98 19.16 11.50
CA ARG A 17 3.18 19.67 10.38
C ARG A 17 3.89 19.45 9.04
N PHE A 18 5.19 19.70 9.00
CA PHE A 18 6.01 19.46 7.80
C PHE A 18 5.96 17.99 7.38
N PHE A 19 6.25 17.05 8.30
CA PHE A 19 6.20 15.62 7.98
C PHE A 19 4.80 15.15 7.58
N THR A 20 3.75 15.69 8.21
CA THR A 20 2.38 15.36 7.84
C THR A 20 2.03 15.84 6.43
N CYS A 21 2.44 17.06 6.07
CA CYS A 21 2.23 17.61 4.73
C CYS A 21 3.03 16.82 3.69
N TRP A 22 4.29 16.53 3.99
CA TRP A 22 5.16 15.72 3.16
C TRP A 22 4.58 14.33 2.91
N HIS A 23 4.11 13.65 3.96
CA HIS A 23 3.49 12.34 3.82
C HIS A 23 2.27 12.37 2.91
N ARG A 24 1.39 13.37 3.06
CA ARG A 24 0.22 13.54 2.19
C ARG A 24 0.62 13.80 0.73
N LEU A 25 1.66 14.60 0.51
CA LEU A 25 2.17 14.86 -0.83
C LEU A 25 2.65 13.57 -1.49
N ILE A 26 3.45 12.77 -0.77
CA ILE A 26 3.92 11.46 -1.26
C ILE A 26 2.75 10.51 -1.50
N GLU A 27 1.76 10.46 -0.60
CA GLU A 27 0.56 9.63 -0.76
C GLU A 27 -0.18 9.95 -2.07
N ILE A 28 -0.29 11.24 -2.41
CA ILE A 28 -0.93 11.71 -3.65
C ILE A 28 -0.07 11.35 -4.87
N ILE A 29 1.22 11.73 -4.86
CA ILE A 29 2.12 11.53 -6.01
C ILE A 29 2.25 10.04 -6.36
N THR A 30 2.34 9.17 -5.34
CA THR A 30 2.53 7.72 -5.54
C THR A 30 1.23 6.94 -5.72
N GLY A 31 0.07 7.60 -5.58
CA GLY A 31 -1.24 6.95 -5.58
C GLY A 31 -1.46 5.98 -4.41
N GLU A 32 -0.72 6.11 -3.31
CA GLU A 32 -0.80 5.22 -2.15
C GLU A 32 -2.19 5.23 -1.50
N PHE A 33 -2.94 6.35 -1.63
CA PHE A 33 -4.33 6.45 -1.18
C PHE A 33 -5.25 5.38 -1.77
N ILE A 34 -4.90 4.77 -2.91
CA ILE A 34 -5.63 3.65 -3.52
C ILE A 34 -5.57 2.40 -2.62
N LEU A 35 -4.42 2.18 -1.97
CA LEU A 35 -4.23 1.09 -1.02
C LEU A 35 -4.80 1.46 0.35
N THR A 36 -4.47 2.66 0.85
CA THR A 36 -4.76 3.04 2.24
C THR A 36 -6.18 3.53 2.47
N ARG A 37 -6.76 4.32 1.54
CA ARG A 37 -8.09 4.93 1.69
C ARG A 37 -9.16 4.15 0.94
N TYR A 38 -8.89 3.77 -0.32
CA TYR A 38 -9.83 2.96 -1.12
C TYR A 38 -9.76 1.46 -0.81
N LYS A 39 -8.85 1.05 0.07
CA LYS A 39 -8.71 -0.33 0.58
C LYS A 39 -8.64 -1.38 -0.54
N LYS A 40 -8.02 -1.02 -1.67
CA LYS A 40 -7.77 -1.96 -2.75
C LYS A 40 -6.54 -2.80 -2.41
N SER A 41 -6.63 -4.10 -2.67
CA SER A 41 -5.47 -4.99 -2.50
C SER A 41 -4.37 -4.65 -3.51
N ASN A 42 -3.12 -4.68 -3.05
CA ASN A 42 -1.98 -4.46 -3.94
C ASN A 42 -1.91 -5.58 -4.99
N GLY A 43 -1.91 -5.23 -6.27
CA GLY A 43 -1.96 -6.19 -7.37
C GLY A 43 -1.78 -5.53 -8.73
N GLY A 44 -1.71 -6.33 -9.79
CA GLY A 44 -1.38 -5.85 -11.14
C GLY A 44 -2.22 -4.66 -11.61
N SER A 45 -3.55 -4.71 -11.48
CA SER A 45 -4.42 -3.61 -11.90
C SER A 45 -4.21 -2.32 -11.09
N VAL A 46 -4.00 -2.44 -9.78
CA VAL A 46 -3.71 -1.30 -8.91
C VAL A 46 -2.33 -0.71 -9.20
N ILE A 47 -1.32 -1.55 -9.48
CA ILE A 47 0.02 -1.12 -9.86
C ILE A 47 -0.03 -0.31 -11.16
N ILE A 48 -0.74 -0.80 -12.19
CA ILE A 48 -0.91 -0.07 -13.45
C ILE A 48 -1.57 1.29 -13.20
N LEU A 49 -2.69 1.32 -12.47
CA LEU A 49 -3.41 2.56 -12.17
C LEU A 49 -2.52 3.58 -11.43
N ARG A 50 -1.82 3.13 -10.39
CA ARG A 50 -0.87 3.97 -9.63
C ARG A 50 0.25 4.49 -10.51
N SER A 51 0.77 3.65 -11.40
CA SER A 51 1.85 4.04 -12.33
C SER A 51 1.38 5.09 -13.32
N LEU A 52 0.17 4.94 -13.88
CA LEU A 52 -0.45 5.93 -14.77
C LEU A 52 -0.68 7.26 -14.06
N LEU A 53 -1.26 7.22 -12.84
CA LEU A 53 -1.53 8.43 -12.06
C LEU A 53 -0.23 9.16 -11.70
N SER A 54 0.78 8.43 -11.21
CA SER A 54 2.07 9.01 -10.82
C SER A 54 2.80 9.59 -12.03
N ALA A 55 2.80 8.87 -13.17
CA ALA A 55 3.38 9.35 -14.42
C ALA A 55 2.66 10.60 -14.93
N PHE A 56 1.34 10.65 -14.81
CA PHE A 56 0.56 11.83 -15.19
C PHE A 56 0.91 13.04 -14.34
N ILE A 57 0.96 12.89 -13.01
CA ILE A 57 1.33 13.98 -12.10
C ILE A 57 2.74 14.49 -12.43
N LEU A 58 3.72 13.59 -12.60
CA LEU A 58 5.08 13.97 -12.95
C LEU A 58 5.16 14.67 -14.31
N PHE A 59 4.39 14.19 -15.29
CA PHE A 59 4.32 14.82 -16.60
C PHE A 59 3.80 16.25 -16.54
N ILE A 60 2.72 16.50 -15.77
CA ILE A 60 2.19 17.85 -15.53
C ILE A 60 3.21 18.74 -14.82
N ILE A 61 3.93 18.22 -13.82
CA ILE A 61 5.00 18.96 -13.13
C ILE A 61 6.10 19.37 -14.11
N VAL A 62 6.53 18.46 -14.98
CA VAL A 62 7.56 18.76 -16.00
C VAL A 62 7.08 19.84 -16.96
N LEU A 63 5.85 19.75 -17.47
CA LEU A 63 5.29 20.80 -18.33
C LEU A 63 5.24 22.14 -17.59
N PHE A 64 4.80 22.16 -16.33
CA PHE A 64 4.75 23.39 -15.52
C PHE A 64 6.15 24.01 -15.33
N LEU A 65 7.15 23.20 -14.99
CA LEU A 65 8.53 23.66 -14.79
C LEU A 65 9.12 24.21 -16.09
N LEU A 66 8.90 23.56 -17.24
CA LEU A 66 9.35 24.04 -18.53
C LEU A 66 8.75 25.41 -18.88
N ASN A 67 7.48 25.65 -18.56
CA ASN A 67 6.85 26.96 -18.77
C ASN A 67 7.32 28.03 -17.76
N SER A 68 7.73 27.63 -16.56
CA SER A 68 8.14 28.56 -15.50
C SER A 68 9.60 28.99 -15.61
N ILE A 69 10.47 28.15 -16.18
CA ILE A 69 11.92 28.38 -16.24
C ILE A 69 12.35 29.04 -17.54
N ASP A 70 11.62 28.85 -18.65
CA ASP A 70 12.00 29.37 -19.95
C ASP A 70 11.86 30.91 -20.01
N PRO A 71 12.98 31.67 -20.07
CA PRO A 71 12.93 33.13 -20.08
C PRO A 71 12.37 33.70 -21.39
N GLY A 72 12.27 32.89 -22.45
CA GLY A 72 11.70 33.27 -23.73
C GLY A 72 10.17 33.20 -23.78
N ARG A 73 9.52 32.68 -22.72
CA ARG A 73 8.06 32.50 -22.69
C ARG A 73 7.36 33.71 -22.08
N THR A 74 6.31 34.16 -22.77
CA THR A 74 5.36 35.11 -22.20
C THR A 74 4.55 34.44 -21.09
N SER A 75 4.20 35.16 -20.02
CA SER A 75 3.39 34.60 -18.92
C SER A 75 1.93 34.31 -19.30
N ASP A 76 1.55 34.52 -20.55
CA ASP A 76 0.19 34.31 -21.05
C ASP A 76 -0.05 32.84 -21.38
N PHE A 77 -1.11 32.29 -20.79
CA PHE A 77 -1.49 30.91 -21.01
C PHE A 77 -2.08 30.72 -22.42
N SER A 78 -1.54 29.76 -23.18
CA SER A 78 -2.02 29.39 -24.52
C SER A 78 -2.32 27.89 -24.62
N TRP A 79 -3.57 27.55 -24.96
CA TRP A 79 -4.00 26.17 -25.20
C TRP A 79 -3.29 25.51 -26.39
N VAL A 80 -2.97 26.29 -27.42
CA VAL A 80 -2.28 25.79 -28.61
C VAL A 80 -0.85 25.37 -28.25
N GLU A 81 -0.16 26.22 -27.49
CA GLU A 81 1.19 25.96 -27.01
C GLU A 81 1.23 24.75 -26.07
N LEU A 82 0.29 24.67 -25.12
CA LEU A 82 0.18 23.50 -24.24
C LEU A 82 -0.02 22.20 -25.05
N ARG A 83 -0.87 22.22 -26.10
CA ARG A 83 -1.08 21.05 -26.95
C ARG A 83 0.20 20.64 -27.70
N LEU A 84 0.95 21.61 -28.22
CA LEU A 84 2.23 21.34 -28.90
C LEU A 84 3.23 20.70 -27.94
N GLN A 85 3.37 21.25 -26.73
CA GLN A 85 4.24 20.68 -25.69
C GLN A 85 3.82 19.28 -25.29
N VAL A 86 2.52 19.02 -25.13
CA VAL A 86 2.01 17.67 -24.82
C VAL A 86 2.38 16.69 -25.93
N VAL A 87 2.19 17.05 -27.20
CA VAL A 87 2.54 16.19 -28.33
C VAL A 87 4.05 15.96 -28.41
N GLU A 88 4.85 17.01 -28.26
CA GLU A 88 6.32 16.93 -28.33
C GLU A 88 6.90 16.09 -27.19
N LYS A 89 6.35 16.22 -25.97
CA LYS A 89 6.87 15.55 -24.78
C LYS A 89 6.14 14.24 -24.46
N PHE A 90 5.15 13.82 -25.25
CA PHE A 90 4.34 12.64 -24.95
C PHE A 90 5.17 11.36 -24.71
N SER A 91 6.30 11.19 -25.41
CA SER A 91 7.22 10.06 -25.19
C SER A 91 7.75 10.00 -23.75
N TRP A 92 7.95 11.13 -23.08
CA TRP A 92 8.39 11.20 -21.68
C TRP A 92 7.34 10.66 -20.72
N PHE A 93 6.05 10.81 -21.02
CA PHE A 93 4.99 10.18 -20.24
C PHE A 93 5.13 8.65 -20.25
N GLY A 94 5.45 8.07 -21.41
CA GLY A 94 5.73 6.63 -21.55
C GLY A 94 6.94 6.20 -20.72
N VAL A 95 8.02 6.98 -20.71
CA VAL A 95 9.22 6.71 -19.90
C VAL A 95 8.91 6.76 -18.40
N PHE A 96 8.18 7.78 -17.94
CA PHE A 96 7.75 7.87 -16.53
C PHE A 96 6.87 6.68 -16.14
N PHE A 97 5.87 6.36 -16.97
CA PHE A 97 4.98 5.24 -16.74
C PHE A 97 5.76 3.91 -16.63
N ALA A 98 6.61 3.60 -17.60
CA ALA A 98 7.37 2.35 -17.62
C ALA A 98 8.30 2.23 -16.40
N THR A 99 8.98 3.32 -16.04
CA THR A 99 9.90 3.36 -14.89
C THR A 99 9.17 3.13 -13.57
N ILE A 100 8.07 3.85 -13.35
CA ILE A 100 7.26 3.73 -12.12
C ILE A 100 6.60 2.36 -12.05
N TYR A 101 6.07 1.87 -13.18
CA TYR A 101 5.47 0.55 -13.27
C TYR A 101 6.48 -0.54 -12.90
N ALA A 102 7.68 -0.51 -13.48
CA ALA A 102 8.74 -1.46 -13.16
C ALA A 102 9.10 -1.41 -11.67
N ALA A 103 9.25 -0.22 -11.08
CA ALA A 103 9.57 -0.05 -9.67
C ALA A 103 8.47 -0.58 -8.73
N LEU A 104 7.20 -0.22 -8.99
CA LEU A 104 6.07 -0.68 -8.20
C LEU A 104 5.83 -2.18 -8.35
N TYR A 105 6.03 -2.72 -9.56
CA TYR A 105 5.90 -4.15 -9.82
C TYR A 105 7.01 -4.95 -9.14
N ALA A 106 8.26 -4.48 -9.21
CA ALA A 106 9.38 -5.11 -8.51
C ALA A 106 9.15 -5.16 -6.99
N ARG A 107 8.67 -4.06 -6.40
CA ARG A 107 8.28 -4.01 -4.99
C ARG A 107 7.17 -5.02 -4.69
N PHE A 108 6.09 -5.02 -5.47
CA PHE A 108 4.99 -5.98 -5.29
C PHE A 108 5.45 -7.43 -5.38
N SER A 109 6.29 -7.76 -6.37
CA SER A 109 6.84 -9.10 -6.54
C SER A 109 7.64 -9.54 -5.31
N SER A 110 8.51 -8.66 -4.79
CA SER A 110 9.26 -8.93 -3.57
C SER A 110 8.35 -9.16 -2.36
N GLN A 111 7.34 -8.31 -2.16
CA GLN A 111 6.36 -8.43 -1.06
C GLN A 111 5.55 -9.73 -1.13
N TRP A 112 5.09 -10.08 -2.34
CA TRP A 112 4.35 -11.31 -2.58
C TRP A 112 5.21 -12.53 -2.29
N THR A 113 6.44 -12.57 -2.81
CA THR A 113 7.38 -13.69 -2.60
C THR A 113 7.73 -13.85 -1.13
N TYR A 114 7.98 -12.74 -0.42
CA TYR A 114 8.20 -12.76 1.02
C TYR A 114 7.04 -13.44 1.75
N LEU A 115 5.81 -12.97 1.53
CA LEU A 115 4.65 -13.46 2.25
C LEU A 115 4.33 -14.93 1.90
N ALA A 116 4.44 -15.30 0.62
CA ALA A 116 4.27 -16.69 0.19
C ALA A 116 5.32 -17.62 0.80
N ASN A 117 6.58 -17.19 0.90
CA ASN A 117 7.64 -17.97 1.53
C ASN A 117 7.41 -18.13 3.03
N LEU A 118 6.99 -17.06 3.73
CA LEU A 118 6.62 -17.13 5.15
C LEU A 118 5.48 -18.14 5.38
N TYR A 119 4.43 -18.08 4.56
CA TYR A 119 3.34 -19.06 4.61
C TYR A 119 3.87 -20.50 4.45
N ASN A 120 4.69 -20.76 3.43
CA ASN A 120 5.24 -22.09 3.17
C ASN A 120 6.08 -22.60 4.35
N GLN A 121 6.88 -21.74 4.98
CA GLN A 121 7.67 -22.09 6.16
C GLN A 121 6.79 -22.43 7.37
N ILE A 122 5.72 -21.66 7.59
CA ILE A 122 4.74 -21.94 8.64
C ILE A 122 4.09 -23.30 8.40
N LYS A 123 3.60 -23.57 7.17
CA LYS A 123 3.00 -24.86 6.81
C LYS A 123 3.99 -26.02 6.94
N GLN A 124 5.26 -25.81 6.61
CA GLN A 124 6.30 -26.83 6.80
C GLN A 124 6.57 -27.12 8.28
N ALA A 125 6.48 -26.09 9.14
CA ALA A 125 6.60 -26.30 10.59
C ALA A 125 5.38 -27.05 11.14
N GLU A 126 4.17 -26.79 10.63
CA GLU A 126 2.92 -27.46 11.03
C GLU A 126 2.89 -28.97 10.78
N THR A 127 3.70 -29.48 9.85
CA THR A 127 3.72 -30.91 9.51
C THR A 127 4.80 -31.69 10.25
N ARG A 128 5.55 -31.06 11.16
CA ARG A 128 6.59 -31.73 11.97
C ARG A 128 5.97 -32.46 13.16
N CYS A 129 6.63 -33.54 13.63
CA CYS A 129 6.14 -34.34 14.75
C CYS A 129 6.17 -33.60 16.10
N GLU A 130 7.12 -32.68 16.29
CA GLU A 130 7.24 -31.85 17.50
C GLU A 130 7.08 -30.38 17.13
N ILE A 131 6.00 -29.76 17.60
CA ILE A 131 5.66 -28.37 17.29
C ILE A 131 5.42 -27.62 18.58
N ASN A 132 6.15 -26.51 18.75
CA ASN A 132 5.80 -25.53 19.75
C ASN A 132 4.57 -24.74 19.28
N SER A 133 3.39 -25.13 19.77
CA SER A 133 2.11 -24.51 19.37
C SER A 133 2.03 -23.01 19.66
N GLU A 134 2.75 -22.52 20.67
CA GLU A 134 2.77 -21.11 21.03
C GLU A 134 3.59 -20.30 20.02
N LYS A 135 4.79 -20.79 19.68
CA LYS A 135 5.63 -20.16 18.64
C LYS A 135 4.97 -20.22 17.27
N LEU A 136 4.26 -21.29 16.96
CA LEU A 136 3.49 -21.37 15.73
C LEU A 136 2.39 -20.29 15.67
N ALA A 137 1.66 -20.08 16.78
CA ALA A 137 0.64 -19.03 16.85
C ALA A 137 1.24 -17.63 16.69
N GLU A 138 2.43 -17.37 17.27
CA GLU A 138 3.18 -16.12 17.07
C GLU A 138 3.50 -15.87 15.59
N TRP A 139 4.02 -16.88 14.88
CA TRP A 139 4.33 -16.74 13.45
C TRP A 139 3.10 -16.52 12.57
N LYS A 140 1.99 -17.20 12.88
CA LYS A 140 0.72 -16.97 12.19
C LYS A 140 0.19 -15.56 12.42
N ALA A 141 0.27 -15.05 13.65
CA ALA A 141 -0.11 -13.68 13.97
C ALA A 141 0.75 -12.66 13.21
N GLY A 142 2.08 -12.86 13.18
CA GLY A 142 3.00 -12.03 12.40
C GLY A 142 2.67 -12.05 10.91
N PHE A 143 2.36 -13.21 10.33
CA PHE A 143 1.89 -13.30 8.94
C PHE A 143 0.63 -12.47 8.68
N VAL A 144 -0.35 -12.50 9.59
CA VAL A 144 -1.59 -11.71 9.46
C VAL A 144 -1.28 -10.21 9.49
N GLU A 145 -0.38 -9.79 10.39
CA GLU A 145 0.05 -8.39 10.48
C GLU A 145 0.76 -7.94 9.20
N ASP A 146 1.75 -8.71 8.75
CA ASP A 146 2.50 -8.41 7.54
C ASP A 146 1.60 -8.38 6.31
N ALA A 147 0.64 -9.29 6.20
CA ALA A 147 -0.31 -9.29 5.09
C ALA A 147 -1.15 -7.99 5.04
N GLU A 148 -1.49 -7.42 6.20
CA GLU A 148 -2.20 -6.14 6.29
C GLU A 148 -1.29 -4.98 5.88
N VAL A 149 -0.08 -4.92 6.47
CA VAL A 149 0.92 -3.87 6.21
C VAL A 149 1.35 -3.85 4.74
N LEU A 150 1.45 -5.02 4.12
CA LEU A 150 1.82 -5.17 2.70
C LEU A 150 0.63 -4.97 1.75
N HIS A 151 -0.57 -4.71 2.26
CA HIS A 151 -1.81 -4.57 1.49
C HIS A 151 -2.18 -5.83 0.68
N LEU A 152 -1.78 -7.00 1.18
CA LEU A 152 -1.98 -8.31 0.55
C LEU A 152 -3.09 -9.13 1.21
N MET A 153 -3.54 -8.79 2.42
CA MET A 153 -4.54 -9.58 3.18
C MET A 153 -5.86 -9.80 2.43
N MET A 154 -6.21 -8.90 1.50
CA MET A 154 -7.43 -8.95 0.69
C MET A 154 -7.29 -9.80 -0.58
N LYS A 155 -6.13 -10.40 -0.85
CA LYS A 155 -5.95 -11.33 -1.96
C LYS A 155 -6.62 -12.66 -1.62
N PRO A 156 -7.41 -13.27 -2.53
CA PRO A 156 -8.10 -14.53 -2.26
C PRO A 156 -7.23 -15.64 -1.64
N ILE A 157 -5.99 -15.78 -2.12
CA ILE A 157 -5.04 -16.77 -1.60
C ILE A 157 -4.62 -16.51 -0.15
N PHE A 158 -4.44 -15.26 0.25
CA PHE A 158 -4.03 -14.92 1.62
C PHE A 158 -5.25 -14.75 2.53
N SER A 159 -6.35 -14.19 2.01
CA SER A 159 -7.56 -13.96 2.78
C SER A 159 -8.15 -15.27 3.30
N SER A 160 -8.16 -16.33 2.48
CA SER A 160 -8.62 -17.65 2.90
C SER A 160 -7.79 -18.24 4.05
N VAL A 161 -6.46 -18.11 3.98
CA VAL A 161 -5.55 -18.56 5.05
C VAL A 161 -5.77 -17.75 6.33
N ILE A 162 -5.90 -16.43 6.23
CA ILE A 162 -6.14 -15.54 7.36
C ILE A 162 -7.51 -15.84 8.00
N CYS A 163 -8.56 -16.02 7.19
CA CYS A 163 -9.89 -16.45 7.63
C CYS A 163 -9.81 -17.71 8.51
N GLU A 164 -8.98 -18.68 8.13
CA GLU A 164 -8.82 -19.93 8.88
C GLU A 164 -8.00 -19.73 10.16
N TRP A 165 -6.85 -19.06 10.08
CA TRP A 165 -6.00 -18.85 11.26
C TRP A 165 -6.62 -17.94 12.30
N LEU A 166 -7.47 -16.98 11.92
CA LEU A 166 -8.17 -16.12 12.87
C LEU A 166 -9.30 -16.81 13.65
N LYS A 167 -9.60 -18.09 13.39
CA LYS A 167 -10.48 -18.92 14.23
C LYS A 167 -9.75 -19.52 15.43
N ASP A 168 -8.41 -19.55 15.41
CA ASP A 168 -7.60 -20.04 16.51
C ASP A 168 -7.37 -18.91 17.53
N ASP A 169 -7.95 -19.05 18.72
CA ASP A 169 -7.83 -18.07 19.81
C ASP A 169 -6.37 -17.79 20.20
N LYS A 170 -5.46 -18.76 20.03
CA LYS A 170 -4.04 -18.53 20.30
C LYS A 170 -3.45 -17.53 19.31
N VAL A 171 -3.80 -17.64 18.02
CA VAL A 171 -3.33 -16.70 16.99
C VAL A 171 -3.89 -15.31 17.26
N ARG A 172 -5.19 -15.21 17.58
CA ARG A 172 -5.83 -13.94 17.95
C ARG A 172 -5.15 -13.29 19.16
N GLY A 173 -4.93 -14.06 20.23
CA GLY A 173 -4.28 -13.55 21.44
C GLY A 173 -2.84 -13.10 21.20
N LYS A 174 -2.07 -13.83 20.38
CA LYS A 174 -0.72 -13.42 20.01
C LYS A 174 -0.71 -12.18 19.11
N PHE A 175 -1.69 -12.05 18.22
CA PHE A 175 -1.85 -10.84 17.41
C PHE A 175 -2.09 -9.62 18.29
N ASP A 176 -3.03 -9.70 19.23
CA ASP A 176 -3.33 -8.58 20.12
C ASP A 176 -2.13 -8.22 21.02
N GLN A 177 -1.44 -9.23 21.55
CA GLN A 177 -0.26 -9.04 22.41
C GLN A 177 0.87 -8.26 21.73
N PHE A 178 1.13 -8.53 20.45
CA PHE A 178 2.34 -8.02 19.77
C PHE A 178 2.07 -6.91 18.75
N THR A 179 0.82 -6.67 18.37
CA THR A 179 0.47 -5.66 17.36
C THR A 179 0.03 -4.35 18.01
N PRO A 180 0.62 -3.19 17.66
CA PRO A 180 0.15 -1.90 18.13
C PRO A 180 -1.32 -1.66 17.77
N GLY A 181 -2.18 -1.48 18.78
CA GLY A 181 -3.63 -1.34 18.58
C GLY A 181 -4.32 -2.64 18.17
N GLY A 182 -3.78 -3.78 18.62
CA GLY A 182 -4.15 -5.15 18.31
C GLY A 182 -5.65 -5.40 18.17
N ASP A 183 -6.43 -5.25 19.24
CA ASP A 183 -7.88 -5.48 19.26
C ASP A 183 -8.63 -4.78 18.10
N ASN A 184 -8.51 -3.45 17.99
CA ASN A 184 -9.19 -2.67 16.96
C ASN A 184 -8.74 -3.08 15.54
N LYS A 185 -7.46 -3.39 15.38
CA LYS A 185 -6.87 -3.79 14.10
C LYS A 185 -7.33 -5.20 13.72
N LEU A 186 -7.41 -6.11 14.67
CA LEU A 186 -7.84 -7.50 14.47
C LEU A 186 -9.30 -7.57 14.01
N ASP A 187 -10.19 -6.81 14.66
CA ASP A 187 -11.60 -6.75 14.26
C ASP A 187 -11.77 -6.17 12.85
N TYR A 188 -10.98 -5.14 12.53
CA TYR A 188 -10.93 -4.59 11.18
C TYR A 188 -10.48 -5.64 10.15
N ILE A 189 -9.38 -6.35 10.40
CA ILE A 189 -8.86 -7.40 9.51
C ILE A 189 -9.90 -8.50 9.34
N ALA A 190 -10.44 -9.02 10.44
CA ALA A 190 -11.44 -10.10 10.40
C ALA A 190 -12.65 -9.72 9.55
N LYS A 191 -13.18 -8.49 9.73
CA LYS A 191 -14.30 -7.99 8.92
C LYS A 191 -13.98 -7.93 7.43
N MET A 192 -12.81 -7.41 7.08
CA MET A 192 -12.39 -7.23 5.69
C MET A 192 -12.12 -8.57 5.00
N VAL A 193 -11.44 -9.48 5.68
CA VAL A 193 -11.06 -10.79 5.16
C VAL A 193 -12.28 -11.70 5.02
N ASN A 194 -13.20 -11.73 6.00
CA ASN A 194 -14.44 -12.50 5.91
C ASN A 194 -15.28 -12.09 4.71
N LYS A 195 -15.39 -10.78 4.43
CA LYS A 195 -16.08 -10.27 3.24
C LYS A 195 -15.51 -10.88 1.94
N VAL A 196 -14.19 -10.93 1.79
CA VAL A 196 -13.56 -11.54 0.60
C VAL A 196 -13.81 -13.04 0.55
N CYS A 197 -13.67 -13.74 1.69
CA CYS A 197 -13.92 -15.17 1.79
C CYS A 197 -15.36 -15.52 1.35
N ASP A 198 -16.35 -14.68 1.70
CA ASP A 198 -17.75 -14.89 1.33
C ASP A 198 -18.02 -14.58 -0.14
N GLU A 199 -17.46 -13.48 -0.67
CA GLU A 199 -17.54 -13.14 -2.11
C GLU A 199 -16.96 -14.25 -3.00
N GLU A 200 -15.82 -14.84 -2.60
CA GLU A 200 -15.19 -15.95 -3.34
C GLU A 200 -16.01 -17.24 -3.25
N LYS A 201 -16.62 -17.55 -2.10
CA LYS A 201 -17.55 -18.68 -1.98
C LYS A 201 -18.76 -18.52 -2.91
N GLU A 202 -19.34 -17.33 -2.98
CA GLU A 202 -20.47 -17.05 -3.88
C GLU A 202 -20.07 -17.16 -5.36
N LYS A 203 -18.89 -16.67 -5.71
CA LYS A 203 -18.35 -16.79 -7.07
C LYS A 203 -18.12 -18.25 -7.43
N SER A 204 -17.56 -19.06 -6.52
CA SER A 204 -17.38 -20.50 -6.73
C SER A 204 -18.70 -21.22 -6.95
N LYS A 205 -19.76 -20.89 -6.19
CA LYS A 205 -21.10 -21.47 -6.37
C LYS A 205 -21.66 -21.19 -7.76
N ARG A 206 -21.52 -19.95 -8.25
CA ARG A 206 -22.00 -19.52 -9.57
C ARG A 206 -21.30 -20.20 -10.76
N LEU A 207 -20.07 -20.69 -10.56
CA LEU A 207 -19.33 -21.41 -11.60
C LEU A 207 -19.69 -22.90 -11.67
N CYS A 208 -20.35 -23.43 -10.63
CA CYS A 208 -20.77 -24.83 -10.56
C CYS A 208 -22.24 -25.05 -10.95
N THR A 209 -22.98 -23.97 -11.26
CA THR A 209 -24.36 -23.97 -11.75
C THR A 209 -24.39 -23.64 -13.23
#